data_AF-A0A7C5EKX9-F1
#
_entry.id   AF-A0A7C5EKX9-F1
#
_cell.length_a   1.000
_cell.length_b   1.000
_cell.length_c   1.000
_cell.angle_alpha   90.00
_cell.angle_beta   90.00
_cell.angle_gamma   90.00
#
_symmetry.space_group_name_H-M   'P 1'
#
loop_
_entity.id
_entity.type
_entity.pdbx_description
1 polymer ?
#
loop_
_entity_poly.entity_id
_entity_poly.type
_entity_poly.pdbx_seq_one_letter_code
_entity_poly.pdbx_strand_id
1 'polypeptide(L)'
;MKTCLALVLTAAAAVALRTQAAEIHDAARRNAADRIRTLLAADPALVNSVDEEGNTPLHCAAEANAADACSELISRGARTDARNAGGLTPFQAAVRRGASSAVEIMVKRTPAVYRESSLDAEMDRSQKALGDGYLLQAYNIFNVLLKKDPGNENVNFGLGLVCRSLGDLGRARMAFERVLQINPANDRARFELARLLIERREIDAARGELETILSHGVKDGDVRARIEAMLAEIGRGKGNWQVGGRVEVGVFRDDNVNIGPDSENVRIAPIIFGSTVIESLSVQESSRPREADGAYLMALATGTRDMGA
;
A
#
# COMPACT_ATOMS: atom_id res chain seq x y z
N MET A 1 47.64 -26.16 33.23
CA MET A 1 46.78 -25.23 34.02
C MET A 1 46.31 -24.02 33.24
N LYS A 2 47.17 -23.25 32.55
CA LYS A 2 46.76 -22.02 31.82
C LYS A 2 45.69 -22.23 30.73
N THR A 3 45.73 -23.35 30.00
CA THR A 3 44.75 -23.72 28.96
C THR A 3 43.39 -24.13 29.53
N CYS A 4 43.35 -24.87 30.64
CA CYS A 4 42.09 -25.22 31.31
C CYS A 4 41.39 -24.00 31.92
N LEU A 5 42.15 -23.05 32.49
CA LEU A 5 41.58 -21.86 33.10
C LEU A 5 40.95 -20.93 32.05
N ALA A 6 41.60 -20.79 30.89
CA ALA A 6 41.04 -20.05 29.75
C ALA A 6 39.76 -20.70 29.21
N LEU A 7 39.74 -22.02 29.07
CA LEU A 7 38.56 -22.77 28.60
C LEU A 7 37.38 -22.64 29.58
N VAL A 8 37.65 -22.71 30.88
CA VAL A 8 36.64 -22.54 31.95
C VAL A 8 36.11 -21.11 31.98
N LEU A 9 36.96 -20.09 31.83
CA LEU A 9 36.51 -18.69 31.72
C LEU A 9 35.64 -18.48 30.48
N THR A 10 36.01 -19.04 29.33
CA THR A 10 35.21 -18.91 28.10
C THR A 10 33.87 -19.63 28.20
N ALA A 11 33.83 -20.79 28.85
CA ALA A 11 32.58 -21.52 29.09
C ALA A 11 31.67 -20.77 30.07
N ALA A 12 32.21 -20.21 31.16
CA ALA A 12 31.44 -19.42 32.12
C ALA A 12 30.87 -18.13 31.49
N ALA A 13 31.64 -17.44 30.65
CA ALA A 13 31.17 -16.28 29.90
C ALA A 13 30.05 -16.65 28.91
N ALA A 14 30.20 -17.76 28.18
CA ALA A 14 29.17 -18.24 27.27
C ALA A 14 27.88 -18.68 27.99
N VAL A 15 27.99 -19.31 29.17
CA VAL A 15 26.84 -19.66 30.00
C VAL A 15 26.15 -18.40 30.53
N ALA A 16 26.91 -17.42 31.02
CA ALA A 16 26.36 -16.15 31.52
C ALA A 16 25.62 -15.35 30.44
N LEU A 17 26.14 -15.33 29.21
CA LEU A 17 25.46 -14.72 28.06
C LEU A 17 24.16 -15.45 27.71
N ARG A 18 24.15 -16.79 27.74
CA ARG A 18 22.95 -17.61 27.50
C ARG A 18 21.88 -17.41 28.58
N THR A 19 22.27 -17.30 29.85
CA THR A 19 21.32 -17.04 30.94
C THR A 19 20.72 -15.64 30.84
N GLN A 20 21.52 -14.63 30.49
CA GLN A 20 21.02 -13.26 30.33
C GLN A 20 20.08 -13.10 29.12
N ALA A 21 20.36 -13.81 28.02
CA ALA A 21 19.45 -13.89 26.89
C ALA A 21 18.10 -14.47 27.32
N ALA A 22 18.07 -15.61 28.02
CA ALA A 22 16.82 -16.17 28.54
C ALA A 22 16.10 -15.20 29.51
N GLU A 23 16.85 -14.52 30.36
CA GLU A 23 16.31 -13.57 31.34
C GLU A 23 15.63 -12.33 30.72
N ILE A 24 16.15 -11.79 29.61
CA ILE A 24 15.51 -10.62 28.97
C ILE A 24 14.19 -11.00 28.28
N HIS A 25 14.09 -12.19 27.70
CA HIS A 25 12.84 -12.69 27.11
C HIS A 25 11.78 -12.90 28.19
N ASP A 26 12.17 -13.44 29.35
CA ASP A 26 11.29 -13.60 30.51
C ASP A 26 10.83 -12.25 31.08
N ALA A 27 11.74 -11.29 31.23
CA ALA A 27 11.41 -9.94 31.67
C ALA A 27 10.44 -9.24 30.70
N ALA A 28 10.64 -9.43 29.39
CA ALA A 28 9.75 -8.95 28.34
C ALA A 28 8.34 -9.56 28.45
N ARG A 29 8.22 -10.88 28.59
CA ARG A 29 6.93 -11.55 28.79
C ARG A 29 6.18 -11.06 30.03
N ARG A 30 6.90 -10.76 31.11
CA ARG A 30 6.31 -10.34 32.40
C ARG A 30 6.05 -8.84 32.49
N ASN A 31 6.23 -8.08 31.41
CA ASN A 31 6.12 -6.62 31.40
C ASN A 31 7.06 -5.91 32.42
N ALA A 32 8.21 -6.52 32.72
CA ALA A 32 9.12 -6.04 33.76
C ALA A 32 10.13 -5.00 33.20
N ALA A 33 9.64 -3.80 32.87
CA ALA A 33 10.45 -2.76 32.23
C ALA A 33 11.71 -2.39 33.04
N ASP A 34 11.66 -2.31 34.37
CA ASP A 34 12.84 -2.06 35.20
C ASP A 34 13.91 -3.16 35.08
N ARG A 35 13.46 -4.43 34.97
CA ARG A 35 14.39 -5.55 34.78
C ARG A 35 15.03 -5.49 33.40
N ILE A 36 14.27 -5.14 32.37
CA ILE A 36 14.78 -4.90 31.02
C ILE A 36 15.81 -3.76 31.04
N ARG A 37 15.52 -2.63 31.70
CA ARG A 37 16.46 -1.51 31.86
C ARG A 37 17.78 -1.95 32.48
N THR A 38 17.70 -2.74 33.56
CA THR A 38 18.86 -3.24 34.29
C THR A 38 19.69 -4.20 33.42
N LEU A 39 19.05 -5.14 32.75
CA LEU A 39 19.71 -6.10 31.87
C LEU A 39 20.41 -5.38 30.70
N LEU A 40 19.72 -4.43 30.05
CA LEU A 40 20.27 -3.67 28.93
C LEU A 40 21.36 -2.67 29.34
N ALA A 41 21.41 -2.27 30.61
CA ALA A 41 22.53 -1.48 31.14
C ALA A 41 23.78 -2.35 31.35
N ALA A 42 23.61 -3.63 31.67
CA ALA A 42 24.71 -4.58 31.80
C ALA A 42 25.22 -5.07 30.43
N ASP A 43 24.30 -5.37 29.50
CA ASP A 43 24.62 -5.76 28.13
C ASP A 43 23.56 -5.22 27.14
N PRO A 44 23.87 -4.12 26.40
CA PRO A 44 22.98 -3.58 25.38
C PRO A 44 22.68 -4.54 24.23
N ALA A 45 23.54 -5.53 23.95
CA ALA A 45 23.35 -6.47 22.85
C ALA A 45 22.11 -7.38 23.04
N LEU A 46 21.66 -7.54 24.30
CA LEU A 46 20.49 -8.35 24.64
C LEU A 46 19.20 -7.83 23.98
N VAL A 47 19.10 -6.55 23.62
CA VAL A 47 17.88 -5.94 23.07
C VAL A 47 17.39 -6.61 21.78
N ASN A 48 18.31 -7.20 21.03
CA ASN A 48 18.07 -7.89 19.76
C ASN A 48 18.51 -9.37 19.80
N SER A 49 18.74 -9.91 20.99
CA SER A 49 18.97 -11.34 21.19
C SER A 49 17.76 -12.15 20.72
N VAL A 50 17.94 -13.45 20.48
CA VAL A 50 16.86 -14.34 20.03
C VAL A 50 16.79 -15.60 20.91
N ASP A 51 15.58 -16.08 21.16
CA ASP A 51 15.34 -17.39 21.79
C ASP A 51 15.35 -18.55 20.76
N GLU A 52 15.01 -19.76 21.21
CA GLU A 52 15.04 -20.98 20.39
C GLU A 52 14.03 -20.93 19.22
N GLU A 53 12.94 -20.19 19.37
CA GLU A 53 11.95 -19.93 18.31
C GLU A 53 12.30 -18.71 17.44
N GLY A 54 13.49 -18.13 17.62
CA GLY A 54 13.93 -16.94 16.90
C GLY A 54 13.18 -15.67 17.30
N ASN A 55 12.43 -15.67 18.41
CA ASN A 55 11.78 -14.48 18.92
C ASN A 55 12.83 -13.56 19.52
N THR A 56 12.72 -12.26 19.22
CA THR A 56 13.41 -11.23 19.99
C THR A 56 12.67 -10.93 21.30
N PRO A 57 13.27 -10.23 22.28
CA PRO A 57 12.54 -9.75 23.45
C PRO A 57 11.29 -8.95 23.08
N LEU A 58 11.33 -8.21 21.96
CA LEU A 58 10.17 -7.45 21.49
C LEU A 58 9.03 -8.36 21.02
N HIS A 59 9.31 -9.52 20.39
CA HIS A 59 8.27 -10.51 20.07
C HIS A 59 7.60 -11.04 21.35
N CYS A 60 8.40 -11.40 22.36
CA CYS A 60 7.90 -11.89 23.63
C CYS A 60 7.02 -10.86 24.36
N ALA A 61 7.44 -9.59 24.41
CA ALA A 61 6.62 -8.52 24.97
C ALA A 61 5.33 -8.29 24.16
N ALA A 62 5.43 -8.34 22.83
CA ALA A 62 4.32 -8.15 21.92
C ALA A 62 3.24 -9.22 22.10
N GLU A 63 3.63 -10.50 22.12
CA GLU A 63 2.70 -11.61 22.30
C GLU A 63 2.04 -11.60 23.69
N ALA A 64 2.77 -11.15 24.71
CA ALA A 64 2.29 -11.07 26.09
C ALA A 64 1.44 -9.82 26.38
N ASN A 65 1.20 -8.95 25.39
CA ASN A 65 0.55 -7.65 25.58
C ASN A 65 1.24 -6.74 26.62
N ALA A 66 2.56 -6.87 26.74
CA ALA A 66 3.40 -6.18 27.71
C ALA A 66 3.81 -4.78 27.20
N ALA A 67 2.92 -3.80 27.38
CA ALA A 67 3.05 -2.46 26.83
C ALA A 67 4.31 -1.70 27.29
N ASP A 68 4.66 -1.78 28.59
CA ASP A 68 5.81 -1.08 29.14
C ASP A 68 7.13 -1.70 28.67
N ALA A 69 7.17 -3.04 28.60
CA ALA A 69 8.29 -3.76 28.02
C ALA A 69 8.47 -3.41 26.53
N CYS A 70 7.38 -3.36 25.75
CA CYS A 70 7.43 -2.92 24.35
C CYS A 70 8.01 -1.50 24.25
N SER A 71 7.50 -0.57 25.05
CA SER A 71 7.95 0.83 25.04
C SER A 71 9.44 0.94 25.38
N GLU A 72 9.90 0.24 26.41
CA GLU A 72 11.31 0.25 26.81
C GLU A 72 12.19 -0.36 25.72
N LEU A 73 11.86 -1.55 25.21
CA LEU A 73 12.64 -2.23 24.18
C LEU A 73 12.77 -1.39 22.90
N ILE A 74 11.67 -0.81 22.42
CA ILE A 74 11.68 0.09 21.25
C ILE A 74 12.57 1.31 21.52
N SER A 75 12.46 1.91 22.70
CA SER A 75 13.28 3.06 23.09
C SER A 75 14.78 2.72 23.20
N ARG A 76 15.11 1.43 23.33
CA ARG A 76 16.49 0.91 23.40
C ARG A 76 17.01 0.36 22.07
N GLY A 77 16.29 0.58 20.96
CA GLY A 77 16.73 0.17 19.63
C GLY A 77 16.43 -1.28 19.28
N ALA A 78 15.38 -1.87 19.88
CA ALA A 78 14.87 -3.15 19.41
C ALA A 78 14.46 -3.07 17.94
N ARG A 79 14.86 -4.07 17.14
CA ARG A 79 14.43 -4.23 15.75
C ARG A 79 12.96 -4.59 15.69
N THR A 80 12.18 -3.75 15.02
CA THR A 80 10.72 -3.86 14.92
C THR A 80 10.28 -4.66 13.70
N ASP A 81 11.21 -4.94 12.79
CA ASP A 81 11.08 -5.66 11.53
C ASP A 81 11.69 -7.08 11.58
N ALA A 82 12.35 -7.45 12.68
CA ALA A 82 12.91 -8.79 12.86
C ALA A 82 11.82 -9.85 12.72
N ARG A 83 12.11 -10.95 12.03
CA ARG A 83 11.16 -12.07 11.85
C ARG A 83 11.57 -13.26 12.70
N ASN A 84 10.63 -13.83 13.45
CA ASN A 84 10.85 -15.09 14.20
C ASN A 84 10.83 -16.32 13.27
N ALA A 85 10.99 -17.53 13.82
CA ALA A 85 10.98 -18.76 13.03
C ALA A 85 9.66 -19.01 12.27
N GLY A 86 8.55 -18.42 12.74
CA GLY A 86 7.25 -18.44 12.06
C GLY A 86 7.10 -17.36 10.97
N GLY A 87 8.14 -16.55 10.72
CA GLY A 87 8.14 -15.48 9.72
C GLY A 87 7.39 -14.21 10.15
N LEU A 88 6.94 -14.13 11.41
CA LEU A 88 6.19 -13.00 11.94
C LEU A 88 7.12 -11.93 12.50
N THR A 89 6.76 -10.67 12.33
CA THR A 89 7.35 -9.55 13.06
C THR A 89 6.76 -9.43 14.47
N PRO A 90 7.37 -8.69 15.42
CA PRO A 90 6.79 -8.47 16.74
C PRO A 90 5.39 -7.86 16.66
N PHE A 91 5.18 -6.91 15.74
CA PHE A 91 3.87 -6.29 15.52
C PHE A 91 2.83 -7.34 15.07
N GLN A 92 3.19 -8.19 14.11
CA GLN A 92 2.31 -9.25 13.63
C GLN A 92 2.01 -10.28 14.73
N ALA A 93 3.00 -10.60 15.55
CA ALA A 93 2.81 -11.47 16.71
C ALA A 93 1.81 -10.86 17.72
N ALA A 94 1.90 -9.57 18.03
CA ALA A 94 0.93 -8.87 18.88
C ALA A 94 -0.49 -8.88 18.28
N VAL A 95 -0.63 -8.54 17.00
CA VAL A 95 -1.94 -8.54 16.32
C VAL A 95 -2.57 -9.92 16.37
N ARG A 96 -1.82 -10.98 16.02
CA ARG A 96 -2.26 -12.38 16.05
C ARG A 96 -2.73 -12.83 17.44
N ARG A 97 -2.12 -12.29 18.49
CA ARG A 97 -2.48 -12.57 19.89
C ARG A 97 -3.60 -11.68 20.43
N GLY A 98 -4.05 -10.68 19.67
CA GLY A 98 -5.05 -9.70 20.16
C GLY A 98 -4.49 -8.71 21.17
N ALA A 99 -3.16 -8.54 21.22
CA ALA A 99 -2.43 -7.76 22.20
C ALA A 99 -2.57 -6.24 21.97
N SER A 100 -3.76 -5.72 22.27
CA SER A 100 -4.17 -4.36 21.92
C SER A 100 -3.30 -3.26 22.52
N SER A 101 -2.80 -3.43 23.75
CA SER A 101 -1.94 -2.45 24.42
C SER A 101 -0.54 -2.43 23.82
N ALA A 102 0.00 -3.60 23.47
CA ALA A 102 1.27 -3.70 22.76
C ALA A 102 1.17 -3.07 21.36
N VAL A 103 0.09 -3.37 20.61
CA VAL A 103 -0.18 -2.73 19.31
C VAL A 103 -0.25 -1.21 19.45
N GLU A 104 -0.96 -0.69 20.45
CA GLU A 104 -1.06 0.76 20.70
C GLU A 104 0.31 1.40 20.88
N ILE A 105 1.16 0.82 21.74
CA ILE A 105 2.52 1.33 21.98
C ILE A 105 3.37 1.24 20.72
N MET A 106 3.33 0.12 20.01
CA MET A 106 4.09 -0.06 18.77
C MET A 106 3.68 0.99 17.75
N VAL A 107 2.39 1.12 17.43
CA VAL A 107 1.91 2.13 16.46
C VAL A 107 2.33 3.56 16.85
N LYS A 108 2.33 3.88 18.15
CA LYS A 108 2.79 5.19 18.65
C LYS A 108 4.31 5.38 18.57
N ARG A 109 5.09 4.35 18.86
CA ARG A 109 6.55 4.43 19.04
C ARG A 109 7.35 4.04 17.80
N THR A 110 6.72 3.38 16.84
CA THR A 110 7.33 2.94 15.60
C THR A 110 6.62 3.56 14.40
N PRO A 111 6.98 4.80 14.02
CA PRO A 111 6.62 5.32 12.70
C PRO A 111 7.18 4.43 11.58
N ALA A 112 8.21 3.63 11.91
CA ALA A 112 8.96 2.77 11.01
C ALA A 112 8.30 1.43 10.65
N VAL A 113 7.19 1.01 11.28
CA VAL A 113 6.41 -0.15 10.77
C VAL A 113 5.94 0.10 9.34
N TYR A 114 5.91 1.38 8.93
CA TYR A 114 5.50 1.84 7.62
C TYR A 114 6.64 2.46 6.79
N ARG A 115 7.90 2.42 7.27
CA ARG A 115 9.03 2.97 6.52
C ARG A 115 9.56 1.99 5.48
N GLU A 116 9.84 2.58 4.33
CA GLU A 116 10.37 2.03 3.09
C GLU A 116 11.53 1.06 3.26
N SER A 117 11.52 0.00 2.44
CA SER A 117 12.78 -0.49 1.87
C SER A 117 12.64 -1.10 0.47
N SER A 118 11.47 -1.60 0.06
CA SER A 118 11.11 -1.68 -1.36
C SER A 118 9.61 -1.97 -1.49
N LEU A 119 8.92 -1.14 -2.25
CA LEU A 119 7.48 -0.90 -2.11
C LEU A 119 6.53 -2.05 -2.54
N ASP A 120 6.83 -3.37 -2.47
CA ASP A 120 5.82 -4.46 -2.63
C ASP A 120 6.27 -5.94 -2.46
N ALA A 121 7.55 -6.32 -2.30
CA ALA A 121 7.92 -7.76 -2.42
C ALA A 121 7.72 -8.61 -1.13
N GLU A 122 7.72 -8.01 0.05
CA GLU A 122 7.69 -8.75 1.33
C GLU A 122 6.29 -8.94 1.93
N MET A 123 5.31 -8.15 1.48
CA MET A 123 3.93 -8.22 1.97
C MET A 123 3.24 -9.49 1.45
N ASP A 124 3.47 -9.87 0.18
CA ASP A 124 2.81 -11.01 -0.48
C ASP A 124 3.10 -12.38 0.16
N ARG A 125 4.31 -12.61 0.69
CA ARG A 125 4.61 -13.89 1.39
C ARG A 125 3.96 -13.98 2.76
N SER A 126 3.77 -12.84 3.42
CA SER A 126 3.15 -12.72 4.75
C SER A 126 1.62 -12.80 4.64
N GLN A 127 1.04 -12.13 3.64
CA GLN A 127 -0.39 -12.15 3.31
C GLN A 127 -0.88 -13.58 3.04
N LYS A 128 -0.09 -14.37 2.30
CA LYS A 128 -0.46 -15.75 1.93
C LYS A 128 -0.39 -16.74 3.10
N ALA A 129 0.32 -16.40 4.18
CA ALA A 129 0.47 -17.25 5.37
C ALA A 129 -0.54 -16.92 6.50
N LEU A 130 -1.16 -15.74 6.45
CA LEU A 130 -2.07 -15.24 7.48
C LEU A 130 -3.48 -15.18 6.92
N GLY A 131 -4.29 -16.23 7.19
CA GLY A 131 -5.68 -16.28 6.76
C GLY A 131 -6.55 -15.15 7.35
N ASP A 132 -7.75 -14.98 6.80
CA ASP A 132 -8.70 -13.87 7.05
C ASP A 132 -8.90 -13.49 8.53
N GLY A 133 -8.77 -14.44 9.45
CA GLY A 133 -8.90 -14.20 10.90
C GLY A 133 -7.88 -13.19 11.45
N TYR A 134 -6.67 -13.15 10.89
CA TYR A 134 -5.63 -12.21 11.32
C TYR A 134 -5.97 -10.76 10.91
N LEU A 135 -6.46 -10.56 9.68
CA LEU A 135 -6.84 -9.23 9.18
C LEU A 135 -8.05 -8.68 9.94
N LEU A 136 -9.04 -9.52 10.23
CA LEU A 136 -10.20 -9.12 11.02
C LEU A 136 -9.81 -8.73 12.46
N GLN A 137 -8.84 -9.44 13.05
CA GLN A 137 -8.32 -9.09 14.37
C GLN A 137 -7.60 -7.74 14.35
N ALA A 138 -6.75 -7.48 13.34
CA ALA A 138 -6.11 -6.18 13.15
C ALA A 138 -7.13 -5.05 13.00
N TYR A 139 -8.17 -5.28 12.18
CA TYR A 139 -9.27 -4.35 11.97
C TYR A 139 -9.97 -3.99 13.28
N ASN A 140 -10.27 -4.99 14.12
CA ASN A 140 -10.94 -4.77 15.41
C ASN A 140 -10.05 -3.96 16.36
N ILE A 141 -8.76 -4.29 16.45
CA ILE A 141 -7.81 -3.55 17.31
C ILE A 141 -7.73 -2.09 16.87
N PHE A 142 -7.49 -1.81 15.59
CA PHE A 142 -7.38 -0.44 15.10
C PHE A 142 -8.64 0.38 15.34
N ASN A 143 -9.84 -0.20 15.18
CA ASN A 143 -11.08 0.49 15.52
C ASN A 143 -11.19 0.82 17.01
N VAL A 144 -10.74 -0.06 17.91
CA VAL A 144 -10.67 0.23 19.35
C VAL A 144 -9.69 1.36 19.62
N LEU A 145 -8.53 1.38 18.95
CA LEU A 145 -7.54 2.44 19.12
C LEU A 145 -8.03 3.79 18.59
N LEU A 146 -8.71 3.84 17.44
CA LEU A 146 -9.30 5.07 16.91
C LEU A 146 -10.44 5.61 17.78
N LYS A 147 -11.17 4.77 18.51
CA LYS A 147 -12.14 5.25 19.50
C LYS A 147 -11.47 6.04 20.63
N LYS A 148 -10.23 5.67 20.99
CA LYS A 148 -9.46 6.39 22.03
C LYS A 148 -8.80 7.64 21.46
N ASP A 149 -8.26 7.55 20.25
CA ASP A 149 -7.53 8.64 19.59
C ASP A 149 -7.86 8.67 18.09
N PRO A 150 -8.94 9.36 17.67
CA PRO A 150 -9.36 9.44 16.27
C PRO A 150 -8.36 10.21 15.38
N GLY A 151 -7.49 11.01 15.99
CA GLY A 151 -6.46 11.81 15.32
C GLY A 151 -5.13 11.09 15.14
N ASN A 152 -5.05 9.81 15.54
CA ASN A 152 -3.80 9.07 15.42
C ASN A 152 -3.48 8.72 13.97
N GLU A 153 -2.52 9.42 13.40
CA GLU A 153 -2.08 9.26 12.02
C GLU A 153 -1.71 7.81 11.70
N ASN A 154 -0.87 7.17 12.53
CA ASN A 154 -0.37 5.83 12.28
C ASN A 154 -1.46 4.76 12.40
N VAL A 155 -2.41 4.92 13.33
CA VAL A 155 -3.56 3.99 13.47
C VAL A 155 -4.48 4.12 12.25
N ASN A 156 -4.77 5.35 11.80
CA ASN A 156 -5.57 5.56 10.58
C ASN A 156 -4.89 4.95 9.36
N PHE A 157 -3.58 5.14 9.21
CA PHE A 157 -2.81 4.55 8.12
C PHE A 157 -2.84 3.02 8.15
N GLY A 158 -2.62 2.41 9.33
CA GLY A 158 -2.70 0.97 9.53
C GLY A 158 -4.09 0.40 9.22
N LEU A 159 -5.16 1.08 9.64
CA LEU A 159 -6.53 0.70 9.29
C LEU A 159 -6.77 0.74 7.78
N GLY A 160 -6.24 1.75 7.08
CA GLY A 160 -6.34 1.87 5.62
C GLY A 160 -5.77 0.65 4.89
N LEU A 161 -4.57 0.21 5.29
CA LEU A 161 -3.93 -0.98 4.73
C LEU A 161 -4.72 -2.27 5.00
N VAL A 162 -5.27 -2.42 6.22
CA VAL A 162 -6.08 -3.59 6.58
C VAL A 162 -7.39 -3.62 5.80
N CYS A 163 -8.10 -2.51 5.71
CA CYS A 163 -9.35 -2.42 4.95
C CYS A 163 -9.13 -2.73 3.47
N ARG A 164 -8.04 -2.21 2.87
CA ARG A 164 -7.68 -2.53 1.48
C ARG A 164 -7.42 -4.03 1.30
N SER A 165 -6.68 -4.64 2.23
CA SER A 165 -6.37 -6.07 2.22
C SER A 165 -7.62 -6.95 2.38
N LEU A 166 -8.64 -6.46 3.08
CA LEU A 166 -9.95 -7.09 3.22
C LEU A 166 -10.88 -6.83 2.02
N GLY A 167 -10.46 -6.02 1.04
CA GLY A 167 -11.29 -5.60 -0.09
C GLY A 167 -12.29 -4.48 0.21
N ASP A 168 -12.31 -3.92 1.42
CA ASP A 168 -13.14 -2.78 1.80
C ASP A 168 -12.48 -1.47 1.33
N LEU A 169 -12.49 -1.26 0.01
CA LEU A 169 -11.86 -0.11 -0.64
C LEU A 169 -12.50 1.24 -0.23
N GLY A 170 -13.76 1.23 0.21
CA GLY A 170 -14.45 2.41 0.70
C GLY A 170 -13.83 2.89 2.03
N ARG A 171 -13.73 2.00 3.02
CA ARG A 171 -13.11 2.33 4.29
C ARG A 171 -11.62 2.59 4.18
N ALA A 172 -10.93 1.87 3.30
CA ALA A 172 -9.51 2.11 3.06
C ALA A 172 -9.26 3.54 2.56
N ARG A 173 -10.05 4.00 1.58
CA ARG A 173 -10.00 5.39 1.09
C ARG A 173 -10.22 6.40 2.21
N MET A 174 -11.30 6.26 2.99
CA MET A 174 -11.61 7.17 4.09
C MET A 174 -10.47 7.25 5.12
N ALA A 175 -9.85 6.10 5.42
CA ALA A 175 -8.74 6.04 6.36
C ALA A 175 -7.49 6.78 5.83
N PHE A 176 -7.12 6.59 4.55
CA PHE A 176 -6.01 7.33 3.95
C PHE A 176 -6.30 8.83 3.80
N GLU A 177 -7.51 9.22 3.41
CA GLU A 177 -7.92 10.62 3.37
C GLU A 177 -7.85 11.25 4.77
N ARG A 178 -8.21 10.51 5.82
CA ARG A 178 -8.07 10.97 7.21
C ARG A 178 -6.61 11.20 7.60
N VAL A 179 -5.70 10.31 7.17
CA VAL A 179 -4.25 10.52 7.35
C VAL A 179 -3.82 11.82 6.68
N LEU A 180 -4.24 12.07 5.44
CA LEU A 180 -3.88 13.29 4.70
C LEU A 180 -4.54 14.55 5.27
N GLN A 181 -5.69 14.45 5.93
CA GLN A 181 -6.27 15.55 6.70
C GLN A 181 -5.43 15.90 7.94
N ILE A 182 -4.88 14.89 8.62
CA ILE A 182 -4.04 15.05 9.81
C ILE A 182 -2.65 15.56 9.41
N ASN A 183 -2.08 14.98 8.36
CA ASN A 183 -0.75 15.27 7.84
C ASN A 183 -0.76 15.27 6.30
N PRO A 184 -0.97 16.44 5.67
CA PRO A 184 -1.00 16.57 4.21
C PRO A 184 0.31 16.20 3.50
N ALA A 185 1.43 16.19 4.23
CA ALA A 185 2.76 15.86 3.72
C ALA A 185 3.07 14.34 3.81
N ASN A 186 2.11 13.49 4.21
CA ASN A 186 2.32 12.05 4.26
C ASN A 186 2.23 11.43 2.85
N ASP A 187 3.37 11.41 2.15
CA ASP A 187 3.48 10.85 0.80
C ASP A 187 3.18 9.35 0.73
N ARG A 188 3.41 8.61 1.82
CA ARG A 188 3.11 7.18 1.88
C ARG A 188 1.61 6.93 1.83
N ALA A 189 0.82 7.66 2.63
CA ALA A 189 -0.63 7.62 2.59
C ALA A 189 -1.17 8.08 1.24
N ARG A 190 -0.56 9.11 0.66
CA ARG A 190 -0.90 9.60 -0.67
C ARG A 190 -0.67 8.54 -1.75
N PHE A 191 0.45 7.83 -1.68
CA PHE A 191 0.78 6.77 -2.62
C PHE A 191 -0.19 5.58 -2.53
N GLU A 192 -0.54 5.13 -1.31
CA GLU A 192 -1.52 4.05 -1.12
C GLU A 192 -2.93 4.45 -1.57
N LEU A 193 -3.31 5.72 -1.36
CA LEU A 193 -4.54 6.29 -1.90
C LEU A 193 -4.52 6.30 -3.43
N ALA A 194 -3.42 6.74 -4.06
CA ALA A 194 -3.29 6.72 -5.51
C ALA A 194 -3.43 5.30 -6.08
N ARG A 195 -2.77 4.29 -5.49
CA ARG A 195 -2.93 2.88 -5.88
C ARG A 195 -4.39 2.42 -5.77
N LEU A 196 -5.09 2.81 -4.71
CA LEU A 196 -6.49 2.45 -4.48
C LEU A 196 -7.40 3.10 -5.54
N LEU A 197 -7.13 4.36 -5.89
CA LEU A 197 -7.86 5.10 -6.91
C LEU A 197 -7.66 4.45 -8.30
N ILE A 198 -6.46 3.97 -8.61
CA ILE A 198 -6.19 3.20 -9.84
C ILE A 198 -7.02 1.92 -9.88
N GLU A 199 -7.06 1.14 -8.79
CA GLU A 199 -7.89 -0.08 -8.70
C GLU A 199 -9.39 0.22 -8.90
N ARG A 200 -9.84 1.40 -8.46
CA ARG A 200 -11.21 1.89 -8.65
C ARG A 200 -11.45 2.59 -9.98
N ARG A 201 -10.44 2.67 -10.86
CA ARG A 201 -10.48 3.39 -12.15
C ARG A 201 -10.73 4.89 -12.03
N GLU A 202 -10.43 5.49 -10.88
CA GLU A 202 -10.50 6.93 -10.62
C GLU A 202 -9.19 7.60 -11.06
N ILE A 203 -8.92 7.53 -12.37
CA ILE A 203 -7.61 7.81 -12.98
C ILE A 203 -7.12 9.25 -12.75
N ASP A 204 -7.98 10.25 -12.98
CA ASP A 204 -7.55 11.65 -12.86
C ASP A 204 -7.26 12.04 -11.39
N ALA A 205 -7.99 11.46 -10.43
CA ALA A 205 -7.71 11.64 -9.00
C ALA A 205 -6.37 10.97 -8.63
N ALA A 206 -6.15 9.73 -9.09
CA ALA A 206 -4.88 9.03 -8.86
C ALA A 206 -3.67 9.81 -9.40
N ARG A 207 -3.80 10.39 -10.60
CA ARG A 207 -2.75 11.23 -11.21
C ARG A 207 -2.41 12.42 -10.30
N GLY A 208 -3.42 13.17 -9.84
CA GLY A 208 -3.21 14.34 -8.98
C GLY A 208 -2.49 14.00 -7.68
N GLU A 209 -2.80 12.84 -7.08
CA GLU A 209 -2.10 12.37 -5.89
C GLU A 209 -0.61 12.06 -6.18
N LEU A 210 -0.30 11.36 -7.26
CA LEU A 210 1.08 11.04 -7.65
C LEU A 210 1.91 12.28 -8.01
N GLU A 211 1.32 13.23 -8.74
CA GLU A 211 1.97 14.52 -9.07
C GLU A 211 2.28 15.34 -7.82
N THR A 212 1.38 15.31 -6.83
CA THR A 212 1.61 15.98 -5.53
C THR A 212 2.81 15.37 -4.81
N ILE A 213 2.96 14.04 -4.81
CA ILE A 213 4.15 13.38 -4.22
C ILE A 213 5.43 13.87 -4.91
N LEU A 214 5.46 13.92 -6.23
CA LEU A 214 6.63 14.41 -6.98
C LEU A 214 6.96 15.87 -6.64
N SER A 215 5.94 16.71 -6.41
CA SER A 215 6.12 18.13 -6.04
C SER A 215 6.81 18.33 -4.69
N HIS A 216 6.72 17.37 -3.77
CA HIS A 216 7.42 17.42 -2.47
C HIS A 216 8.92 17.13 -2.57
N GLY A 217 9.42 16.74 -3.76
CA GLY A 217 10.84 16.52 -3.99
C GLY A 217 11.34 15.18 -3.46
N VAL A 218 10.74 14.09 -3.94
CA VAL A 218 11.14 12.69 -3.66
C VAL A 218 12.65 12.52 -3.88
N LYS A 219 13.42 12.25 -2.82
CA LYS A 219 14.89 12.13 -2.89
C LYS A 219 15.35 10.74 -3.34
N ASP A 220 14.57 9.72 -3.04
CA ASP A 220 14.85 8.34 -3.44
C ASP A 220 14.56 8.16 -4.94
N GLY A 221 15.59 7.78 -5.69
CA GLY A 221 15.51 7.61 -7.14
C GLY A 221 14.61 6.44 -7.57
N ASP A 222 14.58 5.36 -6.79
CA ASP A 222 13.77 4.18 -7.10
C ASP A 222 12.29 4.45 -6.86
N VAL A 223 11.97 5.14 -5.76
CA VAL A 223 10.60 5.56 -5.46
C VAL A 223 10.10 6.54 -6.53
N ARG A 224 10.93 7.52 -6.91
CA ARG A 224 10.59 8.46 -7.99
C ARG A 224 10.33 7.73 -9.31
N ALA A 225 11.25 6.86 -9.73
CA ALA A 225 11.11 6.12 -10.99
C ALA A 225 9.83 5.27 -11.01
N ARG A 226 9.45 4.68 -9.87
CA ARG A 226 8.21 3.91 -9.75
C ARG A 226 6.96 4.78 -9.89
N ILE A 227 6.94 5.96 -9.27
CA ILE A 227 5.82 6.92 -9.41
C ILE A 227 5.70 7.39 -10.86
N GLU A 228 6.82 7.73 -11.50
CA GLU A 228 6.86 8.14 -12.91
C GLU A 228 6.38 7.02 -13.84
N ALA A 229 6.75 5.76 -13.57
CA ALA A 229 6.26 4.61 -14.31
C ALA A 229 4.72 4.45 -14.19
N MET A 230 4.18 4.60 -12.98
CA MET A 230 2.72 4.57 -12.76
C MET A 230 2.01 5.70 -13.52
N LEU A 231 2.55 6.92 -13.46
CA LEU A 231 2.03 8.06 -14.22
C LEU A 231 2.05 7.80 -15.73
N ALA A 232 3.13 7.22 -16.24
CA ALA A 232 3.25 6.85 -17.64
C ALA A 232 2.23 5.78 -18.05
N GLU A 233 2.02 4.74 -17.24
CA GLU A 233 1.01 3.70 -17.48
C GLU A 233 -0.40 4.27 -17.53
N ILE A 234 -0.75 5.11 -16.56
CA ILE A 234 -2.05 5.76 -16.49
C ILE A 234 -2.24 6.76 -17.65
N GLY A 235 -1.15 7.38 -18.13
CA GLY A 235 -1.14 8.24 -19.31
C GLY A 235 -1.43 7.50 -20.62
N ARG A 236 -1.03 6.23 -20.74
CA ARG A 236 -1.28 5.39 -21.95
C ARG A 236 -2.77 5.08 -22.17
N GLY A 237 -3.62 5.27 -21.16
CA GLY A 237 -5.08 5.03 -21.24
C GLY A 237 -5.86 6.11 -22.02
N LYS A 238 -5.30 7.31 -22.20
CA LYS A 238 -5.88 8.35 -23.08
C LYS A 238 -5.19 8.30 -24.43
N GLY A 239 -5.52 7.29 -25.23
CA GLY A 239 -5.09 7.18 -26.62
C GLY A 239 -6.14 7.77 -27.56
N ASN A 240 -5.76 8.77 -28.36
CA ASN A 240 -6.48 9.04 -29.60
C ASN A 240 -6.35 7.79 -30.48
N TRP A 241 -7.47 7.18 -30.85
CA TRP A 241 -7.49 6.06 -31.77
C TRP A 241 -8.09 6.50 -33.10
N GLN A 242 -7.54 5.95 -34.18
CA GLN A 242 -8.10 6.01 -35.53
C GLN A 242 -8.30 4.58 -36.00
N VAL A 243 -9.55 4.18 -36.23
CA VAL A 243 -9.85 2.93 -36.94
C VAL A 243 -10.30 3.33 -38.34
N GLY A 244 -9.45 3.05 -39.32
CA GLY A 244 -9.84 3.08 -40.72
C GLY A 244 -10.69 1.83 -41.01
N GLY A 245 -11.99 2.00 -41.17
CA GLY A 245 -12.92 0.92 -41.48
C GLY A 245 -14.06 1.42 -42.35
N ARG A 246 -14.66 0.52 -43.14
CA ARG A 246 -15.87 0.82 -43.91
C ARG A 246 -17.04 0.90 -42.95
N VAL A 247 -17.49 2.11 -42.62
CA VAL A 247 -18.73 2.35 -41.88
C VAL A 247 -19.84 2.60 -42.90
N GLU A 248 -20.79 1.68 -43.02
CA GLU A 248 -21.97 1.89 -43.86
C GLU A 248 -22.97 2.75 -43.09
N VAL A 249 -22.96 4.06 -43.34
CA VAL A 249 -24.00 4.96 -42.85
C VAL A 249 -25.15 4.91 -43.87
N GLY A 250 -26.21 4.16 -43.56
CA GLY A 250 -27.43 4.20 -44.34
C GLY A 250 -28.08 5.58 -44.20
N VAL A 251 -28.54 6.16 -45.32
CA VAL A 251 -29.32 7.41 -45.31
C VAL A 251 -30.70 7.11 -44.72
N PHE A 252 -30.81 7.08 -43.40
CA PHE A 252 -32.09 7.25 -42.74
C PHE A 252 -32.37 8.74 -42.66
N ARG A 253 -33.59 9.14 -43.03
CA ARG A 253 -34.14 10.44 -42.63
C ARG A 253 -34.37 10.40 -41.13
N ASP A 254 -33.29 10.46 -40.37
CA ASP A 254 -33.30 10.69 -38.94
C ASP A 254 -32.90 12.15 -38.74
N ASP A 255 -33.69 12.89 -37.96
CA ASP A 255 -33.52 14.33 -37.73
C ASP A 255 -32.19 14.69 -37.01
N ASN A 256 -31.36 13.68 -36.70
CA ASN A 256 -30.13 13.77 -35.94
C ASN A 256 -28.83 13.84 -36.76
N VAL A 257 -28.87 13.71 -38.10
CA VAL A 257 -27.67 13.66 -38.95
C VAL A 257 -27.79 14.62 -40.13
N ASN A 258 -27.22 15.82 -40.01
CA ASN A 258 -27.21 16.84 -41.06
C ASN A 258 -25.98 16.64 -41.98
N ILE A 259 -26.11 15.78 -42.99
CA ILE A 259 -25.05 15.57 -44.01
C ILE A 259 -25.45 16.31 -45.28
N GLY A 260 -24.79 17.45 -45.54
CA GLY A 260 -24.77 18.07 -46.85
C GLY A 260 -23.67 17.48 -47.74
N PRO A 261 -23.79 17.55 -49.09
CA PRO A 261 -22.82 16.99 -50.05
C PRO A 261 -21.39 17.53 -49.92
N ASP A 262 -21.20 18.66 -49.22
CA ASP A 262 -19.92 19.33 -49.02
C ASP A 262 -19.37 19.21 -47.58
N SER A 263 -19.94 18.33 -46.75
CA SER A 263 -19.55 18.21 -45.34
C SER A 263 -18.25 17.42 -45.16
N GLU A 264 -17.14 18.09 -44.81
CA GLU A 264 -15.85 17.45 -44.52
C GLU A 264 -15.84 16.71 -43.18
N ASN A 265 -16.60 17.23 -42.20
CA ASN A 265 -16.71 16.68 -40.86
C ASN A 265 -18.20 16.55 -40.48
N VAL A 266 -18.61 15.34 -40.11
CA VAL A 266 -19.97 15.07 -39.64
C VAL A 266 -19.93 14.97 -38.12
N ARG A 267 -20.57 15.94 -37.44
CA ARG A 267 -20.84 15.82 -36.01
C ARG A 267 -21.99 14.85 -35.83
N ILE A 268 -21.75 13.80 -35.07
CA ILE A 268 -22.76 12.81 -34.69
C ILE A 268 -23.05 12.93 -33.20
N ALA A 269 -24.25 12.55 -32.78
CA ALA A 269 -24.49 12.31 -31.35
C ALA A 269 -23.51 11.21 -30.87
N PRO A 270 -22.97 11.30 -29.64
CA PRO A 270 -21.98 10.35 -29.15
C PRO A 270 -22.48 8.90 -29.28
N ILE A 271 -21.78 8.08 -30.06
CA ILE A 271 -22.07 6.64 -30.17
C ILE A 271 -21.15 5.91 -29.19
N ILE A 272 -21.74 5.16 -28.26
CA ILE A 272 -21.02 4.42 -27.22
C ILE A 272 -20.95 2.94 -27.61
N PHE A 273 -19.74 2.40 -27.77
CA PHE A 273 -19.49 0.99 -28.01
C PHE A 273 -18.51 0.43 -26.97
N GLY A 274 -19.04 -0.27 -25.95
CA GLY A 274 -18.24 -0.68 -24.80
C GLY A 274 -17.64 0.53 -24.07
N SER A 275 -16.30 0.59 -23.94
CA SER A 275 -15.56 1.74 -23.37
C SER A 275 -15.13 2.79 -24.41
N THR A 276 -15.68 2.71 -25.62
CA THR A 276 -15.32 3.58 -26.75
C THR A 276 -16.42 4.60 -27.01
N VAL A 277 -16.05 5.88 -27.11
CA VAL A 277 -16.94 6.98 -27.48
C VAL A 277 -16.53 7.52 -28.84
N ILE A 278 -17.45 7.51 -29.81
CA ILE A 278 -17.27 8.12 -31.14
C ILE A 278 -18.00 9.46 -31.16
N GLU A 279 -17.25 10.55 -31.30
CA GLU A 279 -17.77 11.92 -31.24
C GLU A 279 -17.79 12.60 -32.61
N SER A 280 -17.00 12.11 -33.57
CA SER A 280 -16.95 12.67 -34.92
C SER A 280 -16.53 11.65 -35.98
N LEU A 281 -17.05 11.87 -37.19
CA LEU A 281 -16.69 11.12 -38.38
C LEU A 281 -16.09 12.10 -39.40
N SER A 282 -14.89 11.83 -39.91
CA SER A 282 -14.30 12.60 -41.01
C SER A 282 -14.51 11.86 -42.33
N VAL A 283 -15.09 12.52 -43.33
CA VAL A 283 -15.39 11.91 -44.63
C VAL A 283 -14.17 12.07 -45.54
N GLN A 284 -13.64 10.97 -46.10
CA GLN A 284 -12.53 11.07 -47.04
C GLN A 284 -13.02 11.46 -48.44
N GLU A 285 -12.20 12.14 -49.23
CA GLU A 285 -12.59 12.63 -50.57
C GLU A 285 -12.94 11.49 -51.56
N SER A 286 -12.33 10.32 -51.40
CA SER A 286 -12.61 9.08 -52.15
C SER A 286 -13.98 8.45 -51.85
N SER A 287 -14.73 9.05 -50.94
CA SER A 287 -15.94 8.50 -50.32
C SER A 287 -17.22 9.16 -50.80
N ARG A 288 -17.12 10.18 -51.66
CA ARG A 288 -18.27 10.92 -52.18
C ARG A 288 -19.05 10.05 -53.17
N PRO A 289 -20.39 9.94 -53.04
CA PRO A 289 -21.20 9.20 -54.00
C PRO A 289 -21.05 9.81 -55.40
N ARG A 290 -20.83 8.97 -56.41
CA ARG A 290 -20.79 9.44 -57.81
C ARG A 290 -22.19 9.67 -58.39
N GLU A 291 -23.24 9.12 -57.78
CA GLU A 291 -24.62 9.18 -58.29
C GLU A 291 -25.65 9.29 -57.15
N ALA A 292 -26.83 9.82 -57.47
CA ALA A 292 -27.85 10.32 -56.53
C ALA A 292 -28.71 9.24 -55.83
N ASP A 293 -28.51 7.96 -56.14
CA ASP A 293 -29.36 6.88 -55.61
C ASP A 293 -28.61 6.05 -54.56
N GLY A 294 -28.71 6.48 -53.30
CA GLY A 294 -28.19 5.76 -52.13
C GLY A 294 -26.74 6.11 -51.80
N ALA A 295 -26.54 7.22 -51.07
CA ALA A 295 -25.22 7.68 -50.67
C ALA A 295 -24.57 6.76 -49.63
N TYR A 296 -23.54 6.02 -50.04
CA TYR A 296 -22.59 5.38 -49.12
C TYR A 296 -21.41 6.33 -48.90
N LEU A 297 -21.16 6.74 -47.66
CA LEU A 297 -19.97 7.51 -47.30
C LEU A 297 -18.99 6.59 -46.56
N MET A 298 -17.77 6.44 -47.10
CA MET A 298 -16.63 5.99 -46.30
C MET A 298 -16.23 7.13 -45.35
N ALA A 299 -16.31 6.87 -44.04
CA ALA A 299 -15.88 7.82 -43.02
C ALA A 299 -14.81 7.18 -42.14
N LEU A 300 -13.78 7.96 -41.81
CA LEU A 300 -12.83 7.62 -40.76
C LEU A 300 -13.48 7.99 -39.42
N ALA A 301 -13.79 6.99 -38.60
CA ALA A 301 -14.28 7.22 -37.26
C ALA A 301 -13.11 7.58 -36.36
N THR A 302 -13.21 8.73 -35.70
CA THR A 302 -12.25 9.13 -34.67
C THR A 302 -12.98 9.25 -33.35
N GLY A 303 -12.34 8.78 -32.28
CA GLY A 303 -12.94 8.78 -30.97
C GLY A 303 -11.91 8.68 -29.88
N THR A 304 -12.40 8.74 -28.66
CA THR A 304 -11.63 8.45 -27.46
C THR A 304 -12.02 7.06 -26.99
N ARG A 305 -11.02 6.25 -26.61
CA ARG A 305 -11.26 4.92 -26.06
C ARG A 305 -10.61 4.89 -24.71
N ASP A 306 -11.40 4.58 -23.69
CA ASP A 306 -10.84 4.18 -22.41
C ASP A 306 -10.33 2.74 -22.59
N MET A 307 -9.02 2.60 -22.76
CA MET A 307 -8.39 1.31 -23.11
C MET A 307 -8.29 0.35 -21.91
N GLY A 308 -8.83 0.70 -20.75
CA GLY A 308 -8.83 -0.15 -19.57
C GLY A 308 -9.98 -1.16 -19.52
N ALA A 309 -10.12 -2.08 -20.48
CA ALA A 309 -11.03 -3.22 -20.33
C ALA A 309 -10.24 -4.50 -20.06
#